data_AF-A0A831KJ34-F1
#
_entry.id   AF-A0A831KJ34-F1
#
_cell.length_a   1.000
_cell.length_b   1.000
_cell.length_c   1.000
_cell.angle_alpha   90.00
_cell.angle_beta   90.00
_cell.angle_gamma   90.00
#
_symmetry.space_group_name_H-M   'P 1'
#
loop_
_entity.id
_entity.type
_entity.pdbx_description
1 polymer ?
#
loop_
_entity_poly.entity_id
_entity_poly.type
_entity_poly.pdbx_seq_one_letter_code
_entity_poly.pdbx_strand_id
1 'polypeptide(L)'
;MKHYHVLISALLTTAFICLSFIGCSNNDNINNSTSDTLNYTAANFSLLTDIVKKAAPPVFTAPVAAPSNLGDWTGGSYPLLSKVFGTDESMSLYSNLNSLDETINMIEQVLQVDDSGNYLADSTYATITNLTIPTNITGIAADVFGFTTVDLNMLVNFTSPENSQAIYNFGFTLNDSIQTVLSYYSGPSYGQDSGTVESFLCYAQTSLIDSTVDIKGVFFKDYGNQTSARWVYDIQTTIDSTFAYRMSWYADDFGDTSGLGCIIGGGNKSTEFAMKYRQFRPADSSAYDSFYMFDQMFGPNYSDLGTTISSAYNSYTDENRIFTLSYMPTAILTSPF
;
A
#
# COMPACT_ATOMS: atom_id res chain seq x y z
N MET A 1 -18.57 -16.28 0.20
CA MET A 1 -17.10 -16.43 0.18
C MET A 1 -16.59 -16.06 1.56
N LYS A 2 -16.25 -17.05 2.39
CA LYS A 2 -15.75 -16.86 3.76
C LYS A 2 -14.25 -17.14 3.74
N HIS A 3 -13.48 -16.31 4.46
CA HIS A 3 -12.04 -16.39 4.75
C HIS A 3 -11.11 -15.66 3.78
N TYR A 4 -10.89 -14.36 4.02
CA TYR A 4 -9.79 -13.61 3.39
C TYR A 4 -9.22 -12.56 4.34
N HIS A 5 -8.74 -12.99 5.50
CA HIS A 5 -7.97 -12.11 6.40
C HIS A 5 -6.79 -12.89 6.96
N VAL A 6 -5.65 -12.21 7.10
CA VAL A 6 -4.45 -12.67 7.84
C VAL A 6 -3.51 -13.62 7.07
N LEU A 7 -3.02 -13.24 5.89
CA LEU A 7 -2.01 -14.07 5.19
C LEU A 7 -0.70 -13.36 4.83
N ILE A 8 -0.70 -12.04 4.57
CA ILE A 8 0.57 -11.31 4.49
C ILE A 8 1.20 -11.20 5.90
N SER A 9 0.40 -10.87 6.92
CA SER A 9 0.92 -10.75 8.30
C SER A 9 1.30 -12.07 8.96
N ALA A 10 0.63 -13.19 8.63
CA ALA A 10 0.95 -14.53 9.18
C ALA A 10 2.23 -15.13 8.56
N LEU A 11 2.49 -14.91 7.26
CA LEU A 11 3.70 -15.43 6.62
C LEU A 11 4.95 -14.64 7.03
N LEU A 12 4.84 -13.31 7.15
CA LEU A 12 5.94 -12.48 7.62
C LEU A 12 6.31 -12.84 9.06
N THR A 13 5.34 -12.98 9.98
CA THR A 13 5.67 -13.39 11.36
C THR A 13 6.27 -14.79 11.46
N THR A 14 5.89 -15.75 10.61
CA THR A 14 6.40 -17.12 10.68
C THR A 14 7.83 -17.24 10.13
N ALA A 15 8.15 -16.56 9.02
CA ALA A 15 9.52 -16.48 8.50
C ALA A 15 10.48 -15.79 9.50
N PHE A 16 9.98 -14.86 10.32
CA PHE A 16 10.76 -14.15 11.34
C PHE A 16 11.00 -14.95 12.63
N ILE A 17 10.16 -15.93 12.99
CA ILE A 17 10.46 -16.83 14.13
C ILE A 17 11.76 -17.61 13.86
N CYS A 18 12.06 -17.92 12.60
CA CYS A 18 13.31 -18.57 12.21
C CYS A 18 14.56 -17.65 12.29
N LEU A 19 14.42 -16.32 12.19
CA LEU A 19 15.54 -15.38 12.30
C LEU A 19 15.93 -15.05 13.75
N SER A 20 15.07 -15.37 14.72
CA SER A 20 15.30 -15.07 16.15
C SER A 20 16.11 -16.14 16.92
N PHE A 21 16.62 -17.17 16.25
CA PHE A 21 17.51 -18.16 16.85
C PHE A 21 18.64 -18.51 15.90
N ILE A 22 19.84 -17.98 16.17
CA ILE A 22 21.19 -18.57 16.02
C ILE A 22 22.18 -17.42 15.76
N GLY A 23 23.10 -17.18 16.70
CA GLY A 23 24.16 -16.19 16.46
C GLY A 23 25.09 -15.78 17.59
N CYS A 24 25.09 -16.39 18.78
CA CYS A 24 26.22 -16.23 19.70
C CYS A 24 27.43 -17.01 19.17
N SER A 25 28.43 -16.34 18.60
CA SER A 25 29.81 -16.86 18.56
C SER A 25 30.83 -15.75 18.33
N ASN A 26 31.59 -15.42 19.38
CA ASN A 26 32.83 -14.65 19.30
C ASN A 26 33.84 -15.32 18.36
N ASN A 27 34.53 -14.53 17.53
CA ASN A 27 35.99 -14.59 17.44
C ASN A 27 36.57 -13.38 16.69
N ASP A 28 37.54 -12.75 17.33
CA ASP A 28 38.37 -11.66 16.80
C ASP A 28 39.08 -12.05 15.50
N ASN A 29 39.08 -11.15 14.52
CA ASN A 29 40.32 -10.74 13.84
C ASN A 29 40.13 -9.46 13.01
N ILE A 30 40.90 -8.45 13.38
CA ILE A 30 41.06 -7.16 12.69
C ILE A 30 41.72 -7.39 11.33
N ASN A 31 41.15 -6.83 10.26
CA ASN A 31 41.92 -6.43 9.09
C ASN A 31 41.35 -5.15 8.47
N ASN A 32 42.19 -4.12 8.48
CA ASN A 32 42.01 -2.84 7.79
C ASN A 32 41.68 -3.04 6.31
N SER A 33 40.51 -2.55 5.88
CA SER A 33 40.33 -2.13 4.48
C SER A 33 39.62 -0.77 4.48
N THR A 34 40.31 0.22 3.93
CA THR A 34 39.75 1.54 3.60
C THR A 34 38.75 1.34 2.48
N SER A 35 37.50 1.09 2.84
CA SER A 35 36.35 1.33 1.99
C SER A 35 35.72 2.63 2.47
N ASP A 36 35.38 3.54 1.56
CA ASP A 36 34.38 4.57 1.82
C ASP A 36 33.03 3.86 2.02
N THR A 37 32.90 3.11 3.11
CA THR A 37 31.64 2.58 3.59
C THR A 37 30.93 3.76 4.21
N LEU A 38 29.96 4.31 3.48
CA LEU A 38 28.90 5.10 4.08
C LEU A 38 28.27 4.23 5.18
N ASN A 39 28.70 4.46 6.42
CA ASN A 39 28.14 3.86 7.63
C ASN A 39 26.73 4.41 7.79
N TYR A 40 25.76 3.79 7.11
CA TYR A 40 24.37 4.00 7.43
C TYR A 40 24.07 3.20 8.70
N THR A 41 24.32 3.84 9.84
CA THR A 41 23.76 3.43 11.14
C THR A 41 22.28 3.13 10.95
N ALA A 42 21.82 1.98 11.47
CA ALA A 42 20.43 1.48 11.48
C ALA A 42 19.43 2.49 10.88
N ALA A 43 19.06 2.26 9.62
CA ALA A 43 18.18 3.16 8.88
C ALA A 43 16.95 3.50 9.73
N ASN A 44 16.86 4.76 10.16
CA ASN A 44 15.79 5.21 11.03
C ASN A 44 14.60 5.66 10.18
N PHE A 45 13.71 4.71 9.87
CA PHE A 45 12.44 4.99 9.20
C PHE A 45 11.37 5.46 10.20
N SER A 46 11.72 5.90 11.42
CA SER A 46 10.73 6.33 12.44
C SER A 46 9.69 7.31 11.92
N LEU A 47 10.06 8.19 10.98
CA LEU A 47 9.14 9.12 10.33
C LEU A 47 8.20 8.40 9.36
N LEU A 48 8.64 7.37 8.63
CA LEU A 48 7.85 6.51 7.74
C LEU A 48 6.90 5.55 8.49
N THR A 49 7.32 4.99 9.63
CA THR A 49 6.43 4.23 10.54
C THR A 49 5.36 5.15 11.15
N ASP A 50 5.73 6.40 11.42
CA ASP A 50 4.81 7.44 11.87
C ASP A 50 3.89 7.94 10.75
N ILE A 51 4.34 7.95 9.48
CA ILE A 51 3.52 8.30 8.32
C ILE A 51 2.28 7.42 8.26
N VAL A 52 2.38 6.11 8.46
CA VAL A 52 1.20 5.23 8.39
C VAL A 52 0.14 5.66 9.42
N LYS A 53 0.58 5.98 10.64
CA LYS A 53 -0.29 6.43 11.73
C LYS A 53 -0.83 7.84 11.51
N LYS A 54 -0.07 8.70 10.83
CA LYS A 54 -0.39 10.11 10.61
C LYS A 54 -1.07 10.37 9.28
N ALA A 55 -0.94 9.51 8.28
CA ALA A 55 -1.40 9.74 6.92
C ALA A 55 -2.92 9.57 6.81
N ALA A 56 -3.47 8.57 7.49
CA ALA A 56 -4.90 8.38 7.56
C ALA A 56 -5.53 9.22 8.69
N PRO A 57 -6.82 9.58 8.58
CA PRO A 57 -7.69 9.88 9.71
C PRO A 57 -7.61 8.81 10.85
N PRO A 58 -8.25 8.96 12.02
CA PRO A 58 -8.22 7.93 13.09
C PRO A 58 -8.91 6.62 12.67
N VAL A 59 -8.51 5.42 13.10
CA VAL A 59 -9.20 4.18 12.63
C VAL A 59 -10.72 4.23 12.87
N PHE A 60 -11.51 3.99 11.82
CA PHE A 60 -12.95 3.86 11.95
C PHE A 60 -13.30 2.45 12.43
N THR A 61 -13.79 2.33 13.66
CA THR A 61 -14.34 1.08 14.18
C THR A 61 -15.86 1.11 14.06
N ALA A 62 -16.41 0.31 13.16
CA ALA A 62 -17.87 0.20 13.02
C ALA A 62 -18.50 -0.33 14.32
N PRO A 63 -19.69 0.16 14.72
CA PRO A 63 -20.50 -0.49 15.76
C PRO A 63 -20.79 -1.95 15.37
N VAL A 64 -20.87 -2.86 16.37
CA VAL A 64 -20.90 -4.35 16.22
C VAL A 64 -22.18 -4.92 15.56
N ALA A 65 -22.73 -4.26 14.56
CA ALA A 65 -23.83 -4.78 13.75
C ALA A 65 -23.56 -4.47 12.28
N ALA A 66 -22.90 -5.38 11.57
CA ALA A 66 -22.80 -5.32 10.11
C ALA A 66 -23.55 -6.51 9.49
N PRO A 67 -24.37 -6.31 8.45
CA PRO A 67 -25.10 -7.37 7.77
C PRO A 67 -24.15 -8.35 7.09
N SER A 68 -24.66 -9.55 6.88
CA SER A 68 -24.04 -10.61 6.10
C SER A 68 -24.73 -10.69 4.74
N ASN A 69 -24.10 -10.27 3.64
CA ASN A 69 -24.10 -10.92 2.33
C ASN A 69 -23.57 -9.97 1.25
N LEU A 70 -23.02 -10.54 0.17
CA LEU A 70 -22.31 -9.94 -0.98
C LEU A 70 -22.90 -8.71 -1.72
N GLY A 71 -23.91 -8.00 -1.18
CA GLY A 71 -24.32 -6.63 -1.54
C GLY A 71 -23.71 -5.51 -0.66
N ASP A 72 -22.68 -5.82 0.13
CA ASP A 72 -22.23 -5.03 1.29
C ASP A 72 -21.26 -3.85 0.99
N TRP A 73 -21.19 -3.32 -0.24
CA TRP A 73 -20.52 -2.02 -0.48
C TRP A 73 -21.34 -0.83 0.05
N THR A 74 -22.65 -1.03 0.18
CA THR A 74 -23.63 0.04 0.47
C THR A 74 -24.43 -0.24 1.75
N GLY A 75 -24.12 -1.34 2.45
CA GLY A 75 -24.83 -1.81 3.63
C GLY A 75 -24.28 -1.25 4.94
N GLY A 76 -25.16 -1.07 5.92
CA GLY A 76 -24.81 -0.58 7.27
C GLY A 76 -25.03 0.91 7.46
N SER A 77 -24.81 1.41 8.69
CA SER A 77 -24.97 2.84 9.02
C SER A 77 -23.89 3.73 8.44
N TYR A 78 -22.73 3.17 8.06
CA TYR A 78 -21.55 3.90 7.59
C TYR A 78 -20.80 3.13 6.49
N PRO A 79 -21.47 2.79 5.37
CA PRO A 79 -20.94 1.88 4.36
C PRO A 79 -19.61 2.36 3.76
N LEU A 80 -19.49 3.67 3.49
CA LEU A 80 -18.26 4.23 2.95
C LEU A 80 -17.12 4.20 3.97
N LEU A 81 -17.37 4.47 5.25
CA LEU A 81 -16.31 4.49 6.25
C LEU A 81 -15.72 3.10 6.51
N SER A 82 -16.57 2.08 6.73
CA SER A 82 -16.08 0.73 7.00
C SER A 82 -15.26 0.15 5.85
N LYS A 83 -15.61 0.51 4.61
CA LYS A 83 -14.96 -0.06 3.41
C LYS A 83 -13.75 0.74 2.95
N VAL A 84 -13.77 2.07 3.12
CA VAL A 84 -12.65 2.95 2.78
C VAL A 84 -11.61 2.98 3.90
N PHE A 85 -12.05 3.17 5.14
CA PHE A 85 -11.23 3.37 6.34
C PHE A 85 -11.27 2.15 7.28
N GLY A 86 -11.58 0.96 6.77
CA GLY A 86 -11.48 -0.28 7.56
C GLY A 86 -10.18 -1.03 7.34
N THR A 87 -10.13 -2.23 7.90
CA THR A 87 -9.13 -3.28 7.64
C THR A 87 -9.75 -4.52 6.99
N ASP A 88 -11.07 -4.52 6.80
CA ASP A 88 -11.88 -5.67 6.40
C ASP A 88 -11.81 -5.98 4.91
N GLU A 89 -11.12 -5.17 4.12
CA GLU A 89 -10.97 -5.38 2.69
C GLU A 89 -9.53 -5.14 2.30
N SER A 90 -8.94 -5.99 1.45
CA SER A 90 -7.50 -5.90 1.11
C SER A 90 -7.11 -4.56 0.47
N MET A 91 -8.06 -3.92 -0.23
CA MET A 91 -7.92 -2.61 -0.88
C MET A 91 -8.29 -1.42 0.00
N SER A 92 -8.74 -1.65 1.25
CA SER A 92 -9.06 -0.57 2.19
C SER A 92 -7.81 0.23 2.58
N LEU A 93 -8.00 1.48 3.01
CA LEU A 93 -6.91 2.39 3.35
C LEU A 93 -5.99 1.81 4.42
N TYR A 94 -6.52 1.35 5.57
CA TYR A 94 -5.65 0.84 6.63
C TYR A 94 -5.06 -0.52 6.30
N SER A 95 -5.70 -1.34 5.46
CA SER A 95 -5.06 -2.55 4.95
C SER A 95 -3.80 -2.20 4.16
N ASN A 96 -3.91 -1.26 3.20
CA ASN A 96 -2.78 -0.79 2.41
C ASN A 96 -1.67 -0.17 3.29
N LEU A 97 -2.06 0.66 4.26
CA LEU A 97 -1.11 1.29 5.18
C LEU A 97 -0.43 0.28 6.13
N ASN A 98 -1.15 -0.73 6.61
CA ASN A 98 -0.58 -1.79 7.44
C ASN A 98 0.45 -2.61 6.66
N SER A 99 0.17 -2.95 5.40
CA SER A 99 1.15 -3.63 4.54
C SER A 99 2.41 -2.79 4.29
N LEU A 100 2.27 -1.47 4.18
CA LEU A 100 3.42 -0.56 4.10
C LEU A 100 4.22 -0.54 5.41
N ASP A 101 3.56 -0.48 6.57
CA ASP A 101 4.21 -0.54 7.89
C ASP A 101 5.01 -1.83 8.06
N GLU A 102 4.42 -2.98 7.73
CA GLU A 102 5.09 -4.28 7.74
C GLU A 102 6.32 -4.31 6.83
N THR A 103 6.22 -3.68 5.65
CA THR A 103 7.33 -3.56 4.70
C THR A 103 8.47 -2.72 5.27
N ILE A 104 8.17 -1.56 5.87
CA ILE A 104 9.16 -0.70 6.50
C ILE A 104 9.86 -1.44 7.65
N ASN A 105 9.09 -2.12 8.51
CA ASN A 105 9.62 -2.91 9.61
C ASN A 105 10.58 -4.02 9.14
N MET A 106 10.34 -4.60 7.96
CA MET A 106 11.23 -5.60 7.37
C MET A 106 12.53 -4.97 6.85
N ILE A 107 12.45 -3.83 6.17
CA ILE A 107 13.64 -3.10 5.70
C ILE A 107 14.51 -2.70 6.90
N GLU A 108 13.89 -2.16 7.96
CA GLU A 108 14.58 -1.81 9.21
C GLU A 108 15.34 -3.00 9.81
N GLN A 109 14.73 -4.18 9.82
CA GLN A 109 15.36 -5.39 10.34
C GLN A 109 16.54 -5.85 9.47
N VAL A 110 16.42 -5.77 8.14
CA VAL A 110 17.51 -6.15 7.23
C VAL A 110 18.71 -5.20 7.33
N LEU A 111 18.45 -3.92 7.61
CA LEU A 111 19.47 -2.88 7.70
C LEU A 111 20.07 -2.72 9.10
N GLN A 112 19.74 -3.60 10.06
CA GLN A 112 20.44 -3.61 11.33
C GLN A 112 21.91 -3.97 11.12
N VAL A 113 22.80 -3.30 11.85
CA VAL A 113 24.24 -3.53 11.79
C VAL A 113 24.80 -3.87 13.16
N ASP A 114 25.87 -4.66 13.21
CA ASP A 114 26.65 -4.90 14.43
C ASP A 114 27.49 -3.66 14.83
N ASP A 115 28.19 -3.75 15.96
CA ASP A 115 29.09 -2.70 16.45
C ASP A 115 30.25 -2.38 15.48
N SER A 116 30.50 -3.24 14.49
CA SER A 116 31.52 -3.08 13.46
C SER A 116 30.96 -2.52 12.15
N GLY A 117 29.65 -2.23 12.08
CA GLY A 117 28.97 -1.70 10.89
C GLY A 117 28.62 -2.76 9.84
N ASN A 118 28.74 -4.05 10.15
CA ASN A 118 28.32 -5.12 9.25
C ASN A 118 26.82 -5.38 9.41
N TYR A 119 26.11 -5.60 8.31
CA TYR A 119 24.69 -5.98 8.36
C TYR A 119 24.49 -7.29 9.12
N LEU A 120 23.54 -7.29 10.06
CA LEU A 120 23.13 -8.47 10.84
C LEU A 120 22.31 -9.46 10.03
N ALA A 121 21.72 -9.02 8.92
CA ALA A 121 20.92 -9.87 8.06
C ALA A 121 21.79 -10.92 7.36
N ASP A 122 21.34 -12.17 7.39
CA ASP A 122 21.98 -13.25 6.65
C ASP A 122 21.87 -13.00 5.13
N SER A 123 23.02 -12.89 4.47
CA SER A 123 23.15 -12.76 3.01
C SER A 123 22.45 -13.85 2.21
N THR A 124 22.09 -14.96 2.85
CA THR A 124 21.28 -16.05 2.28
C THR A 124 19.84 -15.63 1.99
N TYR A 125 19.29 -14.70 2.77
CA TYR A 125 17.87 -14.29 2.69
C TYR A 125 17.67 -12.86 2.20
N ALA A 126 18.68 -12.01 2.30
CA ALA A 126 18.62 -10.65 1.80
C ALA A 126 19.92 -10.24 1.10
N THR A 127 19.79 -9.50 0.00
CA THR A 127 20.93 -8.84 -0.66
C THR A 127 20.67 -7.34 -0.71
N ILE A 128 21.72 -6.55 -0.46
CA ILE A 128 21.66 -5.08 -0.44
C ILE A 128 22.55 -4.56 -1.56
N THR A 129 22.01 -3.71 -2.42
CA THR A 129 22.70 -3.13 -3.58
C THR A 129 22.56 -1.61 -3.56
N ASN A 130 23.67 -0.90 -3.78
CA ASN A 130 23.63 0.54 -3.99
C ASN A 130 23.11 0.85 -5.40
N LEU A 131 22.15 1.77 -5.48
CA LEU A 131 21.61 2.27 -6.74
C LEU A 131 22.30 3.60 -7.07
N THR A 132 22.78 3.72 -8.30
CA THR A 132 23.50 4.92 -8.79
C THR A 132 22.79 5.61 -9.95
N ILE A 133 21.68 5.04 -10.39
CA ILE A 133 20.84 5.57 -11.46
C ILE A 133 19.38 5.60 -11.00
N PRO A 134 18.56 6.53 -11.52
CA PRO A 134 17.13 6.55 -11.23
C PRO A 134 16.46 5.22 -11.61
N THR A 135 15.57 4.74 -10.76
CA THR A 135 14.75 3.55 -11.01
C THR A 135 13.60 3.92 -11.94
N ASN A 136 13.44 3.19 -13.06
CA ASN A 136 12.38 3.46 -14.02
C ASN A 136 11.05 2.83 -13.58
N ILE A 137 9.99 3.62 -13.63
CA ILE A 137 8.61 3.17 -13.44
C ILE A 137 7.94 3.14 -14.81
N THR A 138 7.28 2.03 -15.13
CA THR A 138 6.73 1.79 -16.47
C THR A 138 5.27 1.34 -16.43
N GLY A 139 4.60 1.46 -17.58
CA GLY A 139 3.21 1.03 -17.76
C GLY A 139 2.24 1.75 -16.81
N ILE A 140 1.21 1.02 -16.39
CA ILE A 140 0.14 1.54 -15.51
C ILE A 140 0.66 2.14 -14.21
N ALA A 141 1.77 1.62 -13.68
CA ALA A 141 2.38 2.19 -12.48
C ALA A 141 2.83 3.63 -12.70
N ALA A 142 3.39 3.96 -13.86
CA ALA A 142 3.82 5.33 -14.16
C ALA A 142 2.61 6.28 -14.28
N ASP A 143 1.50 5.79 -14.87
CA ASP A 143 0.26 6.56 -15.03
C ASP A 143 -0.42 6.82 -13.67
N VAL A 144 -0.48 5.82 -12.79
CA VAL A 144 -1.03 5.95 -11.44
C VAL A 144 -0.11 6.81 -10.57
N PHE A 145 1.20 6.62 -10.67
CA PHE A 145 2.17 7.33 -9.86
C PHE A 145 2.34 8.79 -10.27
N GLY A 146 2.09 9.11 -11.55
CA GLY A 146 2.28 10.44 -12.11
C GLY A 146 3.75 10.77 -12.39
N PHE A 147 4.63 9.77 -12.36
CA PHE A 147 6.05 9.91 -12.67
C PHE A 147 6.62 8.63 -13.27
N THR A 148 7.67 8.76 -14.08
CA THR A 148 8.33 7.65 -14.78
C THR A 148 9.64 7.23 -14.16
N THR A 149 10.15 7.96 -13.16
CA THR A 149 11.42 7.67 -12.48
C THR A 149 11.34 8.02 -11.01
N VAL A 150 12.07 7.29 -10.18
CA VAL A 150 12.27 7.59 -8.77
C VAL A 150 13.75 7.43 -8.40
N ASP A 151 14.27 8.39 -7.65
CA ASP A 151 15.66 8.38 -7.20
C ASP A 151 15.76 7.59 -5.89
N LEU A 152 16.32 6.39 -6.00
CA LEU A 152 16.53 5.45 -4.90
C LEU A 152 18.04 5.26 -4.70
N ASN A 153 18.48 5.17 -3.45
CA ASN A 153 19.91 5.03 -3.11
C ASN A 153 20.29 3.57 -2.86
N MET A 154 19.34 2.76 -2.38
CA MET A 154 19.56 1.35 -2.05
C MET A 154 18.41 0.49 -2.54
N LEU A 155 18.72 -0.76 -2.83
CA LEU A 155 17.81 -1.85 -3.15
C LEU A 155 18.08 -3.03 -2.21
N VAL A 156 17.04 -3.51 -1.55
CA VAL A 156 17.03 -4.75 -0.78
C VAL A 156 16.22 -5.78 -1.56
N ASN A 157 16.84 -6.89 -1.93
CA ASN A 157 16.13 -8.05 -2.47
C ASN A 157 16.01 -9.09 -1.37
N PHE A 158 14.79 -9.49 -1.06
CA PHE A 158 14.51 -10.53 -0.07
C PHE A 158 14.05 -11.81 -0.75
N THR A 159 14.60 -12.94 -0.31
CA THR A 159 14.20 -14.28 -0.74
C THR A 159 13.59 -15.00 0.43
N SER A 160 12.30 -15.32 0.33
CA SER A 160 11.63 -16.11 1.37
C SER A 160 12.03 -17.59 1.24
N PRO A 161 12.62 -18.21 2.28
CA PRO A 161 12.88 -19.64 2.27
C PRO A 161 11.61 -20.49 2.21
N GLU A 162 10.49 -19.95 2.69
CA GLU A 162 9.18 -20.60 2.69
C GLU A 162 8.46 -20.46 1.35
N ASN A 163 8.86 -19.48 0.53
CA ASN A 163 8.28 -19.24 -0.79
C ASN A 163 9.35 -18.75 -1.79
N SER A 164 10.10 -19.70 -2.35
CA SER A 164 11.16 -19.42 -3.31
C SER A 164 10.69 -18.83 -4.65
N GLN A 165 9.38 -18.84 -4.90
CA GLN A 165 8.77 -18.23 -6.09
C GLN A 165 8.35 -16.77 -5.85
N ALA A 166 8.35 -16.31 -4.60
CA ALA A 166 8.03 -14.94 -4.26
C ALA A 166 9.26 -14.04 -4.45
N ILE A 167 9.03 -12.92 -5.12
CA ILE A 167 10.01 -11.86 -5.33
C ILE A 167 9.61 -10.70 -4.43
N TYR A 168 10.56 -10.23 -3.64
CA TYR A 168 10.42 -9.05 -2.80
C TYR A 168 11.59 -8.10 -3.07
N ASN A 169 11.29 -6.92 -3.59
CA ASN A 169 12.29 -5.88 -3.86
C ASN A 169 11.88 -4.58 -3.16
N PHE A 170 12.80 -3.98 -2.43
CA PHE A 170 12.57 -2.73 -1.70
C PHE A 170 13.66 -1.74 -2.03
N GLY A 171 13.33 -0.75 -2.83
CA GLY A 171 14.22 0.38 -3.06
C GLY A 171 13.89 1.52 -2.12
N PHE A 172 14.89 2.23 -1.61
CA PHE A 172 14.65 3.37 -0.73
C PHE A 172 15.74 4.45 -0.80
N THR A 173 15.35 5.66 -0.42
CA THR A 173 16.22 6.82 -0.20
C THR A 173 15.89 7.43 1.16
N LEU A 174 16.92 7.67 1.97
CA LEU A 174 16.83 8.37 3.24
C LEU A 174 17.82 9.53 3.23
N ASN A 175 17.33 10.76 3.34
CA ASN A 175 18.15 11.95 3.53
C ASN A 175 17.43 12.96 4.43
N ASP A 176 18.09 14.07 4.73
CA ASP A 176 17.60 15.09 5.67
C ASP A 176 16.32 15.82 5.20
N SER A 177 15.94 15.67 3.92
CA SER A 177 14.79 16.35 3.32
C SER A 177 13.65 15.41 2.96
N ILE A 178 13.96 14.18 2.54
CA ILE A 178 13.00 13.24 1.98
C ILE A 178 13.33 11.82 2.44
N GLN A 179 12.29 11.05 2.76
CA GLN A 179 12.37 9.60 2.85
C GLN A 179 11.43 8.98 1.83
N THR A 180 11.92 8.04 1.03
CA THR A 180 11.16 7.37 -0.03
C THR A 180 11.37 5.88 0.05
N VAL A 181 10.29 5.12 -0.12
CA VAL A 181 10.28 3.65 -0.26
C VAL A 181 9.49 3.29 -1.51
N LEU A 182 10.04 2.38 -2.31
CA LEU A 182 9.38 1.70 -3.40
C LEU A 182 9.44 0.20 -3.14
N SER A 183 8.30 -0.41 -2.84
CA SER A 183 8.20 -1.84 -2.57
C SER A 183 7.52 -2.56 -3.73
N TYR A 184 8.16 -3.62 -4.20
CA TYR A 184 7.62 -4.54 -5.19
C TYR A 184 7.50 -5.94 -4.60
N TYR A 185 6.35 -6.56 -4.85
CA TYR A 185 6.07 -7.95 -4.57
C TYR A 185 5.50 -8.63 -5.81
N SER A 186 5.89 -9.87 -6.07
CA SER A 186 5.19 -10.78 -6.97
C SER A 186 5.37 -12.22 -6.53
N GLY A 187 4.32 -13.03 -6.62
CA GLY A 187 4.41 -14.44 -6.27
C GLY A 187 3.08 -15.18 -6.28
N PRO A 188 3.11 -16.49 -5.93
CA PRO A 188 1.89 -17.26 -5.74
C PRO A 188 1.14 -16.73 -4.50
N SER A 189 -0.18 -16.62 -4.62
CA SER A 189 -1.03 -16.22 -3.50
C SER A 189 -1.17 -17.38 -2.53
N TYR A 190 -0.70 -17.19 -1.29
CA TYR A 190 -0.62 -18.27 -0.31
C TYR A 190 -2.01 -18.68 0.20
N GLY A 191 -2.23 -20.00 0.36
CA GLY A 191 -3.49 -20.53 0.89
C GLY A 191 -4.69 -20.46 -0.06
N GLN A 192 -4.46 -20.19 -1.35
CA GLN A 192 -5.48 -20.19 -2.41
C GLN A 192 -5.29 -21.38 -3.37
N ASP A 193 -6.26 -21.54 -4.27
CA ASP A 193 -6.23 -22.55 -5.32
C ASP A 193 -4.93 -22.47 -6.14
N SER A 194 -4.44 -23.65 -6.55
CA SER A 194 -3.26 -23.79 -7.39
C SER A 194 -3.39 -22.92 -8.65
N GLY A 195 -2.42 -22.02 -8.86
CA GLY A 195 -2.38 -21.13 -10.03
C GLY A 195 -2.74 -19.68 -9.73
N THR A 196 -3.17 -19.35 -8.50
CA THR A 196 -3.38 -17.95 -8.10
C THR A 196 -2.04 -17.23 -7.96
N VAL A 197 -1.85 -16.13 -8.68
CA VAL A 197 -0.65 -15.28 -8.62
C VAL A 197 -1.03 -13.83 -8.42
N GLU A 198 -0.20 -13.08 -7.71
CA GLU A 198 -0.43 -11.67 -7.47
C GLU A 198 0.86 -10.86 -7.49
N SER A 199 0.70 -9.56 -7.69
CA SER A 199 1.80 -8.59 -7.68
C SER A 199 1.33 -7.25 -7.17
N PHE A 200 2.25 -6.54 -6.51
CA PHE A 200 1.98 -5.26 -5.91
C PHE A 200 3.20 -4.35 -6.06
N LEU A 201 2.97 -3.13 -6.50
CA LEU A 201 3.98 -2.06 -6.49
C LEU A 201 3.42 -0.90 -5.68
N CYS A 202 4.14 -0.51 -4.62
CA CYS A 202 3.77 0.59 -3.76
C CYS A 202 4.92 1.59 -3.65
N TYR A 203 4.60 2.85 -3.82
CA TYR A 203 5.46 3.99 -3.60
C TYR A 203 4.97 4.74 -2.37
N ALA A 204 5.89 5.10 -1.47
CA ALA A 204 5.61 5.96 -0.34
C ALA A 204 6.75 6.98 -0.18
N GLN A 205 6.41 8.24 -0.01
CA GLN A 205 7.37 9.31 0.22
C GLN A 205 6.87 10.26 1.31
N THR A 206 7.77 10.66 2.20
CA THR A 206 7.59 11.86 3.05
C THR A 206 8.63 12.91 2.74
N SER A 207 8.17 14.16 2.72
CA SER A 207 9.03 15.32 2.86
C SER A 207 9.13 15.70 4.34
N LEU A 208 10.37 15.76 4.83
CA LEU A 208 10.68 16.17 6.19
C LEU A 208 10.68 17.70 6.36
N ILE A 209 10.56 18.43 5.26
CA ILE A 209 10.55 19.91 5.25
C ILE A 209 9.14 20.45 5.55
N ASP A 210 8.13 19.86 4.92
CA ASP A 210 6.74 20.33 4.99
C ASP A 210 5.75 19.26 5.49
N SER A 211 6.26 18.10 5.92
CA SER A 211 5.47 16.99 6.46
C SER A 211 4.42 16.46 5.49
N THR A 212 4.66 16.64 4.18
CA THR A 212 3.83 16.06 3.13
C THR A 212 4.15 14.60 2.92
N VAL A 213 3.11 13.83 2.62
CA VAL A 213 3.16 12.39 2.42
C VAL A 213 2.38 12.07 1.15
N ASP A 214 2.99 11.27 0.28
CA ASP A 214 2.36 10.69 -0.89
C ASP A 214 2.52 9.17 -0.85
N ILE A 215 1.43 8.43 -0.99
CA ILE A 215 1.44 6.96 -1.01
C ILE A 215 0.58 6.50 -2.17
N LYS A 216 1.16 5.71 -3.06
CA LYS A 216 0.50 5.24 -4.28
C LYS A 216 0.74 3.76 -4.45
N GLY A 217 -0.29 3.03 -4.87
CA GLY A 217 -0.19 1.58 -5.04
C GLY A 217 -0.89 1.10 -6.30
N VAL A 218 -0.33 0.05 -6.90
CA VAL A 218 -0.92 -0.70 -8.02
C VAL A 218 -0.86 -2.17 -7.67
N PHE A 219 -2.01 -2.83 -7.71
CA PHE A 219 -2.16 -4.24 -7.38
C PHE A 219 -2.84 -5.01 -8.52
N PHE A 220 -2.37 -6.23 -8.74
CA PHE A 220 -2.98 -7.20 -9.64
C PHE A 220 -2.96 -8.59 -9.05
N LYS A 221 -4.08 -9.31 -9.14
CA LYS A 221 -4.22 -10.73 -8.80
C LYS A 221 -4.94 -11.47 -9.90
N ASP A 222 -4.37 -12.58 -10.33
CA ASP A 222 -4.97 -13.54 -11.24
C ASP A 222 -5.36 -14.79 -10.44
N TYR A 223 -6.62 -15.21 -10.56
CA TYR A 223 -7.14 -16.41 -9.92
C TYR A 223 -6.88 -17.69 -10.73
N GLY A 224 -6.24 -17.59 -11.90
CA GLY A 224 -5.90 -18.74 -12.76
C GLY A 224 -7.09 -19.31 -13.54
N ASN A 225 -8.27 -18.69 -13.43
CA ASN A 225 -9.52 -19.10 -14.07
C ASN A 225 -10.07 -18.03 -15.02
N GLN A 226 -9.18 -17.17 -15.57
CA GLN A 226 -9.52 -16.02 -16.42
C GLN A 226 -10.26 -14.88 -15.69
N THR A 227 -10.30 -14.91 -14.35
CA THR A 227 -10.76 -13.79 -13.53
C THR A 227 -9.59 -13.18 -12.77
N SER A 228 -9.71 -11.88 -12.51
CA SER A 228 -8.72 -11.09 -11.80
C SER A 228 -9.37 -10.10 -10.85
N ALA A 229 -8.63 -9.75 -9.81
CA ALA A 229 -8.93 -8.62 -8.94
C ALA A 229 -7.78 -7.62 -9.05
N ARG A 230 -8.13 -6.34 -9.14
CA ARG A 230 -7.16 -5.26 -9.38
C ARG A 230 -7.56 -4.08 -8.56
N TRP A 231 -6.60 -3.32 -8.06
CA TRP A 231 -6.89 -2.01 -7.49
C TRP A 231 -5.68 -1.10 -7.59
N VAL A 232 -5.97 0.20 -7.61
CA VAL A 232 -4.97 1.25 -7.60
C VAL A 232 -5.41 2.34 -6.65
N TYR A 233 -4.48 2.98 -5.97
CA TYR A 233 -4.79 4.03 -5.01
C TYR A 233 -3.71 5.10 -4.96
N ASP A 234 -4.12 6.26 -4.46
CA ASP A 234 -3.29 7.44 -4.27
C ASP A 234 -3.79 8.21 -3.05
N ILE A 235 -2.89 8.39 -2.08
CA ILE A 235 -3.11 9.07 -0.80
C ILE A 235 -2.14 10.23 -0.75
N GLN A 236 -2.68 11.45 -0.66
CA GLN A 236 -1.90 12.65 -0.49
C GLN A 236 -2.31 13.34 0.79
N THR A 237 -1.34 13.66 1.64
CA THR A 237 -1.66 14.21 2.95
C THR A 237 -0.54 15.04 3.54
N THR A 238 -0.90 15.96 4.41
CA THR A 238 0.02 16.60 5.34
C THR A 238 -0.28 16.05 6.73
N ILE A 239 0.75 15.62 7.46
CA ILE A 239 0.65 14.87 8.72
C ILE A 239 -0.46 15.41 9.65
N ASP A 240 -0.56 16.72 9.85
CA ASP A 240 -1.52 17.35 10.79
C ASP A 240 -2.64 18.17 10.15
N SER A 241 -2.90 18.04 8.84
CA SER A 241 -3.93 18.85 8.19
C SER A 241 -4.76 18.10 7.16
N THR A 242 -4.38 18.20 5.89
CA THR A 242 -5.20 17.76 4.77
C THR A 242 -4.98 16.29 4.46
N PHE A 243 -6.04 15.63 4.03
CA PHE A 243 -6.05 14.27 3.54
C PHE A 243 -6.79 14.26 2.20
N ALA A 244 -6.25 13.58 1.22
CA ALA A 244 -6.89 13.33 -0.06
C ALA A 244 -6.68 11.86 -0.42
N TYR A 245 -7.75 11.21 -0.84
CA TYR A 245 -7.74 9.81 -1.20
C TYR A 245 -8.47 9.60 -2.51
N ARG A 246 -7.89 8.79 -3.37
CA ARG A 246 -8.59 8.19 -4.49
C ARG A 246 -8.16 6.74 -4.62
N MET A 247 -9.12 5.87 -4.90
CA MET A 247 -8.87 4.46 -5.13
C MET A 247 -9.93 3.95 -6.09
N SER A 248 -9.52 3.07 -7.00
CA SER A 248 -10.45 2.27 -7.78
C SER A 248 -10.07 0.81 -7.70
N TRP A 249 -11.07 -0.06 -7.67
CA TRP A 249 -10.92 -1.49 -7.73
C TRP A 249 -11.74 -2.05 -8.88
N TYR A 250 -11.25 -3.14 -9.45
CA TYR A 250 -11.86 -3.85 -10.55
C TYR A 250 -12.02 -5.33 -10.23
N ALA A 251 -13.14 -5.89 -10.67
CA ALA A 251 -13.38 -7.33 -10.69
C ALA A 251 -13.97 -7.74 -12.05
N ASP A 252 -13.47 -8.84 -12.62
CA ASP A 252 -14.01 -9.41 -13.86
C ASP A 252 -15.43 -9.96 -13.69
N ASP A 253 -15.73 -10.51 -12.50
CA ASP A 253 -17.05 -11.02 -12.15
C ASP A 253 -17.59 -10.29 -10.91
N PHE A 254 -18.46 -9.32 -11.17
CA PHE A 254 -19.27 -8.60 -10.21
C PHE A 254 -20.76 -8.91 -10.49
N GLY A 255 -21.13 -10.18 -10.34
CA GLY A 255 -22.49 -10.65 -10.58
C GLY A 255 -22.77 -10.74 -12.09
N ASP A 256 -22.08 -11.64 -12.78
CA ASP A 256 -22.24 -11.93 -14.21
C ASP A 256 -21.75 -10.82 -15.17
N THR A 257 -21.07 -9.79 -14.65
CA THR A 257 -20.47 -8.71 -15.46
C THR A 257 -19.32 -8.05 -14.72
N SER A 258 -18.43 -7.34 -15.41
CA SER A 258 -17.32 -6.65 -14.77
C SER A 258 -17.80 -5.45 -13.96
N GLY A 259 -17.05 -5.13 -12.90
CA GLY A 259 -17.33 -3.99 -12.04
C GLY A 259 -16.09 -3.14 -11.83
N LEU A 260 -16.27 -1.81 -11.82
CA LEU A 260 -15.27 -0.85 -11.37
C LEU A 260 -15.87 0.01 -10.27
N GLY A 261 -15.42 -0.16 -9.03
CA GLY A 261 -15.80 0.70 -7.92
C GLY A 261 -14.74 1.75 -7.65
N CYS A 262 -15.16 2.98 -7.41
CA CYS A 262 -14.30 4.16 -7.35
C CYS A 262 -14.63 4.96 -6.10
N ILE A 263 -13.62 5.28 -5.31
CA ILE A 263 -13.70 6.12 -4.12
C ILE A 263 -12.83 7.34 -4.37
N ILE A 264 -13.38 8.53 -4.14
CA ILE A 264 -12.64 9.79 -4.12
C ILE A 264 -13.08 10.61 -2.92
N GLY A 265 -12.15 11.28 -2.27
CA GLY A 265 -12.48 12.07 -1.10
C GLY A 265 -11.30 12.75 -0.48
N GLY A 266 -11.58 13.52 0.56
CA GLY A 266 -10.58 14.29 1.27
C GLY A 266 -11.15 15.46 2.04
N GLY A 267 -10.27 16.15 2.73
CA GLY A 267 -10.60 17.24 3.64
C GLY A 267 -9.55 17.37 4.72
N ASN A 268 -9.97 17.80 5.90
CA ASN A 268 -9.10 17.95 7.07
C ASN A 268 -9.40 16.85 8.10
N LYS A 269 -8.35 16.14 8.53
CA LYS A 269 -8.48 14.95 9.39
C LYS A 269 -9.15 15.21 10.74
N SER A 270 -9.08 16.44 11.24
CA SER A 270 -9.56 16.82 12.57
C SER A 270 -10.91 17.51 12.56
N THR A 271 -11.36 17.99 11.40
CA THR A 271 -12.57 18.80 11.30
C THR A 271 -13.59 18.13 10.39
N GLU A 272 -13.38 18.14 9.09
CA GLU A 272 -14.38 17.68 8.14
C GLU A 272 -13.71 17.10 6.90
N PHE A 273 -14.28 16.02 6.36
CA PHE A 273 -13.88 15.46 5.08
C PHE A 273 -15.08 14.92 4.30
N ALA A 274 -14.98 14.96 2.98
CA ALA A 274 -16.02 14.50 2.07
C ALA A 274 -15.55 13.27 1.29
N MET A 275 -16.50 12.41 0.94
CA MET A 275 -16.26 11.22 0.13
C MET A 275 -17.37 11.00 -0.88
N LYS A 276 -16.97 10.47 -2.03
CA LYS A 276 -17.87 9.91 -3.04
C LYS A 276 -17.49 8.48 -3.35
N TYR A 277 -18.51 7.66 -3.58
CA TYR A 277 -18.40 6.36 -4.21
C TYR A 277 -19.16 6.38 -5.54
N ARG A 278 -18.53 5.85 -6.57
CA ARG A 278 -19.13 5.62 -7.89
C ARG A 278 -18.85 4.20 -8.30
N GLN A 279 -19.82 3.56 -8.94
CA GLN A 279 -19.65 2.23 -9.48
C GLN A 279 -20.02 2.21 -10.96
N PHE A 280 -19.19 1.56 -11.77
CA PHE A 280 -19.45 1.32 -13.18
C PHE A 280 -19.68 -0.17 -13.38
N ARG A 281 -20.81 -0.51 -14.01
CA ARG A 281 -21.22 -1.88 -14.30
C ARG A 281 -21.94 -1.89 -15.66
N PRO A 282 -21.30 -2.38 -16.75
CA PRO A 282 -19.95 -2.94 -16.81
C PRO A 282 -18.84 -1.91 -16.50
N ALA A 283 -17.64 -2.40 -16.19
CA ALA A 283 -16.51 -1.56 -15.76
C ALA A 283 -16.06 -0.50 -16.78
N ASP A 284 -16.34 -0.69 -18.06
CA ASP A 284 -16.03 0.22 -19.18
C ASP A 284 -17.17 1.20 -19.50
N SER A 285 -18.24 1.21 -18.69
CA SER A 285 -19.36 2.13 -18.86
C SER A 285 -18.90 3.59 -18.76
N SER A 286 -19.47 4.44 -19.62
CA SER A 286 -19.28 5.89 -19.57
C SER A 286 -20.12 6.59 -18.49
N ALA A 287 -21.09 5.88 -17.92
CA ALA A 287 -21.94 6.36 -16.84
C ALA A 287 -21.86 5.41 -15.64
N TYR A 288 -21.78 5.99 -14.44
CA TYR A 288 -21.88 5.22 -13.21
C TYR A 288 -23.32 4.74 -12.98
N ASP A 289 -23.46 3.60 -12.32
CA ASP A 289 -24.72 3.01 -11.90
C ASP A 289 -25.35 3.88 -10.81
N SER A 290 -26.56 4.39 -11.08
CA SER A 290 -27.25 5.28 -10.16
C SER A 290 -27.70 4.62 -8.86
N PHE A 291 -27.80 3.30 -8.82
CA PHE A 291 -28.11 2.57 -7.59
C PHE A 291 -26.92 2.47 -6.65
N TYR A 292 -25.71 2.67 -7.18
CA TYR A 292 -24.44 2.52 -6.46
C TYR A 292 -23.63 3.82 -6.51
N MET A 293 -24.30 4.94 -6.26
CA MET A 293 -23.67 6.24 -6.01
C MET A 293 -23.92 6.66 -4.56
N PHE A 294 -22.86 7.06 -3.86
CA PHE A 294 -22.96 7.60 -2.51
C PHE A 294 -22.11 8.84 -2.40
N ASP A 295 -22.70 9.87 -1.81
CA ASP A 295 -22.03 11.12 -1.46
C ASP A 295 -22.19 11.25 0.05
N GLN A 296 -21.10 11.49 0.76
CA GLN A 296 -21.17 11.61 2.21
C GLN A 296 -20.14 12.61 2.74
N MET A 297 -20.59 13.45 3.67
CA MET A 297 -19.75 14.40 4.39
C MET A 297 -19.66 13.98 5.86
N PHE A 298 -18.45 13.98 6.40
CA PHE A 298 -18.16 13.61 7.77
C PHE A 298 -17.53 14.77 8.51
N GLY A 299 -17.97 14.98 9.74
CA GLY A 299 -17.39 15.89 10.70
C GLY A 299 -16.35 15.22 11.59
N PRO A 300 -15.99 15.86 12.72
CA PRO A 300 -14.99 15.33 13.63
C PRO A 300 -15.43 13.96 14.16
N ASN A 301 -14.46 13.06 14.37
CA ASN A 301 -14.69 11.69 14.85
C ASN A 301 -15.73 10.90 14.02
N TYR A 302 -15.77 11.11 12.70
CA TYR A 302 -16.66 10.39 11.79
C TYR A 302 -18.15 10.64 12.00
N SER A 303 -18.51 11.78 12.60
CA SER A 303 -19.91 12.18 12.70
C SER A 303 -20.49 12.41 11.31
N ASP A 304 -21.55 11.69 10.97
CA ASP A 304 -22.25 11.88 9.69
C ASP A 304 -22.93 13.25 9.67
N LEU A 305 -22.57 14.08 8.70
CA LEU A 305 -23.17 15.40 8.45
C LEU A 305 -24.23 15.33 7.34
N GLY A 306 -24.39 14.16 6.71
CA GLY A 306 -25.37 13.88 5.67
C GLY A 306 -24.76 13.64 4.30
N THR A 307 -25.63 13.51 3.31
CA THR A 307 -25.26 13.11 1.94
C THR A 307 -24.96 14.29 1.01
N THR A 308 -25.03 15.53 1.52
CA THR A 308 -24.74 16.73 0.73
C THR A 308 -23.30 17.17 0.98
N ILE A 309 -22.47 17.10 -0.06
CA ILE A 309 -21.08 17.55 -0.01
C ILE A 309 -21.02 19.05 -0.27
N SER A 310 -20.40 19.80 0.65
CA SER A 310 -20.15 21.24 0.46
C SER A 310 -19.23 21.50 -0.72
N SER A 311 -19.47 22.59 -1.46
CA SER A 311 -18.63 23.00 -2.61
C SER A 311 -17.18 23.27 -2.23
N ALA A 312 -16.89 23.51 -0.95
CA ALA A 312 -15.53 23.65 -0.44
C ALA A 312 -14.66 22.39 -0.64
N TYR A 313 -15.29 21.21 -0.81
CA TYR A 313 -14.61 19.94 -1.00
C TYR A 313 -14.59 19.46 -2.46
N ASN A 314 -15.05 20.29 -3.41
CA ASN A 314 -15.14 19.92 -4.82
C ASN A 314 -13.80 19.42 -5.40
N SER A 315 -12.67 19.98 -4.98
CA SER A 315 -11.34 19.53 -5.43
C SER A 315 -10.98 18.12 -4.93
N TYR A 316 -11.50 17.71 -3.77
CA TYR A 316 -11.30 16.37 -3.19
C TYR A 316 -12.25 15.34 -3.80
N THR A 317 -13.44 15.78 -4.21
CA THR A 317 -14.52 14.93 -4.70
C THR A 317 -14.82 15.15 -6.19
N ASP A 318 -13.86 15.69 -6.94
CA ASP A 318 -13.96 15.84 -8.39
C ASP A 318 -13.87 14.45 -9.04
N GLU A 319 -14.90 14.07 -9.78
CA GLU A 319 -14.99 12.76 -10.45
C GLU A 319 -13.93 12.59 -11.54
N ASN A 320 -13.31 13.67 -12.02
CA ASN A 320 -12.13 13.60 -12.90
C ASN A 320 -10.90 12.95 -12.21
N ARG A 321 -10.91 12.85 -10.87
CA ARG A 321 -9.86 12.18 -10.11
C ARG A 321 -9.97 10.66 -10.12
N ILE A 322 -11.11 10.11 -10.56
CA ILE A 322 -11.35 8.67 -10.57
C ILE A 322 -10.31 7.98 -11.45
N PHE A 323 -9.72 6.90 -10.93
CA PHE A 323 -8.97 5.96 -11.76
C PHE A 323 -9.98 5.13 -12.56
N THR A 324 -10.10 5.45 -13.84
CA THR A 324 -10.96 4.70 -14.77
C THR A 324 -10.35 3.35 -15.12
N LEU A 325 -11.06 2.52 -15.88
CA LEU A 325 -10.60 1.20 -16.30
C LEU A 325 -9.21 1.23 -16.98
N SER A 326 -8.84 2.32 -17.66
CA SER A 326 -7.53 2.45 -18.30
C SER A 326 -6.36 2.48 -17.32
N TYR A 327 -6.60 2.76 -16.04
CA TYR A 327 -5.60 2.73 -14.98
C TYR A 327 -5.49 1.36 -14.30
N MET A 328 -6.26 0.35 -14.73
CA MET A 328 -6.21 -0.98 -14.12
C MET A 328 -5.10 -1.81 -14.77
N PRO A 329 -4.20 -2.43 -13.98
CA PRO A 329 -3.19 -3.34 -14.54
C PRO A 329 -3.88 -4.54 -15.19
N THR A 330 -3.41 -4.98 -16.35
CA THR A 330 -4.01 -6.13 -17.08
C THR A 330 -3.23 -7.42 -16.92
N ALA A 331 -2.10 -7.37 -16.21
CA ALA A 331 -1.20 -8.50 -15.99
C ALA A 331 -0.38 -8.27 -14.72
N ILE A 332 0.36 -9.31 -14.31
CA ILE A 332 1.37 -9.24 -13.27
C ILE A 332 2.35 -8.10 -13.55
N LEU A 333 2.58 -7.28 -12.53
CA LEU A 333 3.49 -6.16 -12.59
C LEU A 333 4.92 -6.67 -12.72
N THR A 334 5.73 -5.98 -13.53
CA THR A 334 7.16 -6.26 -13.64
C THR A 334 7.91 -5.51 -12.55
N SER A 335 8.94 -6.13 -11.97
CA SER A 335 9.82 -5.44 -11.03
C SER A 335 10.48 -4.25 -11.73
N PRO A 336 10.56 -3.07 -11.07
CA PRO A 336 11.26 -1.91 -11.62
C PRO A 336 12.79 -1.99 -11.46
N PHE A 337 13.32 -3.06 -10.84
CA PHE A 337 14.73 -3.23 -10.48
C PHE A 337 15.48 -4.23 -11.35
#